data_AF-A0A5J4P7W9-F1
#
_entry.id   AF-A0A5J4P7W9-F1
#
_cell.length_a   1.000
_cell.length_b   1.000
_cell.length_c   1.000
_cell.angle_alpha   90.00
_cell.angle_beta   90.00
_cell.angle_gamma   90.00
#
_symmetry.space_group_name_H-M   'P 1'
#
loop_
_entity.id
_entity.type
_entity.pdbx_description
1 polymer ?
#
loop_
_entity_poly.entity_id
_entity_poly.type
_entity_poly.pdbx_seq_one_letter_code
_entity_poly.pdbx_strand_id
1 'polypeptide(L)'
;MNHIGSILILLFVSIHLPFSTQSGKANRFQKSKTALYFESLGLVNVAEMDETISVKLMYAHPDNFTGRTLYEDLSEAYLHPDAAKAFVAAQKILKKHCPSYTLIIYDAARPMSIQQKMWETVRGTSKNIYVSNPAHGGGLHNYGLAVDVSILDEWGNPLPMGT
;
A
#
# COMPACT_ATOMS: atom_id res chain seq x y z
N MET A 1 -70.79 2.35 -20.56
CA MET A 1 -70.93 0.96 -21.05
C MET A 1 -70.09 0.82 -22.29
N ASN A 2 -69.26 -0.24 -22.31
CA ASN A 2 -68.61 -0.87 -23.46
C ASN A 2 -67.12 -0.53 -23.69
N HIS A 3 -66.31 -1.29 -22.95
CA HIS A 3 -64.91 -1.65 -23.21
C HIS A 3 -64.75 -2.42 -24.53
N ILE A 4 -63.75 -2.07 -25.34
CA ILE A 4 -62.91 -2.97 -26.16
C ILE A 4 -61.60 -2.16 -26.39
N GLY A 5 -60.39 -2.51 -25.98
CA GLY A 5 -59.78 -3.82 -25.76
C GLY A 5 -58.75 -4.15 -26.85
N SER A 6 -57.82 -3.25 -27.17
CA SER A 6 -56.67 -3.57 -28.05
C SER A 6 -55.47 -4.01 -27.21
N ILE A 7 -55.39 -5.32 -26.98
CA ILE A 7 -54.23 -5.98 -26.40
C ILE A 7 -53.23 -6.23 -27.53
N LEU A 8 -52.13 -5.48 -27.51
CA LEU A 8 -50.96 -5.76 -28.36
C LEU A 8 -50.11 -6.82 -27.66
N ILE A 9 -50.27 -8.09 -28.04
CA ILE A 9 -49.41 -9.18 -27.57
C ILE A 9 -48.09 -9.12 -28.35
N LEU A 10 -47.10 -8.43 -27.78
CA LEU A 10 -45.70 -8.55 -28.20
C LEU A 10 -45.13 -9.86 -27.64
N LEU A 11 -45.13 -10.91 -28.46
CA LEU A 11 -44.41 -12.15 -28.21
C LEU A 11 -42.90 -11.87 -28.33
N PHE A 12 -42.25 -11.58 -27.20
CA PHE A 12 -40.78 -11.63 -27.11
C PHE A 12 -40.35 -13.10 -27.09
N VAL A 13 -39.86 -13.60 -28.21
CA VAL A 13 -39.12 -14.87 -28.27
C VAL A 13 -37.75 -14.61 -27.64
N SER A 14 -37.60 -14.95 -26.36
CA SER A 14 -36.32 -14.90 -25.65
C SER A 14 -35.39 -15.98 -26.17
N ILE A 15 -34.57 -15.64 -27.17
CA ILE A 15 -33.42 -16.44 -27.57
C ILE A 15 -32.44 -16.45 -26.39
N HIS A 16 -32.42 -17.55 -25.63
CA HIS A 16 -31.40 -17.79 -24.61
C HIS A 16 -30.10 -18.14 -25.33
N LEU A 17 -29.31 -17.12 -25.66
CA LEU A 17 -27.89 -17.30 -25.91
C LEU A 17 -27.25 -17.79 -24.59
N PRO A 18 -26.50 -18.90 -24.58
CA PRO A 18 -25.77 -19.29 -23.39
C PRO A 18 -24.75 -18.19 -23.13
N PHE A 19 -24.97 -17.42 -22.05
CA PHE A 19 -23.97 -16.53 -21.50
C PHE A 19 -22.79 -17.40 -21.11
N SER A 20 -21.77 -17.46 -21.98
CA SER A 20 -20.50 -18.06 -21.62
C SER A 20 -20.00 -17.29 -20.42
N THR A 21 -19.88 -17.98 -19.29
CA THR A 21 -19.22 -17.45 -18.11
C THR A 21 -17.77 -17.18 -18.49
N GLN A 22 -17.49 -15.96 -18.93
CA GLN A 22 -16.13 -15.44 -18.90
C GLN A 22 -15.83 -15.18 -17.42
N SER A 23 -15.59 -16.25 -16.67
CA SER A 23 -15.11 -16.16 -15.29
C SER A 23 -13.75 -15.50 -15.36
N GLY A 24 -13.72 -14.24 -14.90
CA GLY A 24 -12.63 -13.31 -15.09
C GLY A 24 -11.30 -13.89 -14.66
N LYS A 25 -10.35 -13.93 -15.59
CA LYS A 25 -8.94 -13.85 -15.23
C LYS A 25 -8.75 -12.48 -14.58
N ALA A 26 -8.80 -12.44 -13.25
CA ALA A 26 -8.25 -11.32 -12.51
C ALA A 26 -6.83 -11.11 -13.05
N ASN A 27 -6.58 -9.96 -13.65
CA ASN A 27 -5.24 -9.53 -13.99
C ASN A 27 -4.51 -9.28 -12.66
N ARG A 28 -4.02 -10.35 -12.03
CA ARG A 28 -3.05 -10.23 -10.95
C ARG A 28 -1.83 -9.60 -11.59
N PHE A 29 -1.67 -8.28 -11.42
CA PHE A 29 -0.41 -7.61 -11.69
C PHE A 29 0.69 -8.47 -11.07
N GLN A 30 1.66 -8.87 -11.89
CA GLN A 30 2.74 -9.73 -11.45
C GLN A 30 3.51 -8.99 -10.35
N LYS A 31 3.59 -9.57 -9.15
CA LYS A 31 4.33 -8.98 -8.02
C LYS A 31 5.79 -8.74 -8.43
N SER A 32 6.35 -7.62 -7.97
CA SER A 32 7.72 -7.25 -8.27
C SER A 32 8.75 -8.17 -7.63
N LYS A 33 10.03 -8.04 -8.00
CA LYS A 33 11.08 -8.89 -7.42
C LYS A 33 11.24 -8.59 -5.93
N THR A 34 11.17 -7.32 -5.55
CA THR A 34 11.24 -6.92 -4.14
C THR A 34 10.03 -7.37 -3.34
N ALA A 35 8.81 -7.30 -3.91
CA ALA A 35 7.61 -7.82 -3.26
C ALA A 35 7.71 -9.34 -3.00
N LEU A 36 8.10 -10.11 -4.02
CA LEU A 36 8.31 -11.56 -3.90
C LEU A 36 9.42 -11.92 -2.89
N TYR A 37 10.49 -11.13 -2.85
CA TYR A 37 11.56 -11.29 -1.87
C TYR A 37 11.02 -11.12 -0.44
N PHE A 38 10.24 -10.07 -0.17
CA PHE A 38 9.65 -9.86 1.16
C PHE A 38 8.68 -10.96 1.58
N GLU A 39 7.87 -11.47 0.65
CA GLU A 39 6.99 -12.61 0.92
C GLU A 39 7.77 -13.87 1.27
N SER A 40 8.90 -14.11 0.59
CA SER A 40 9.79 -15.24 0.91
C SER A 40 10.44 -15.14 2.29
N LEU A 41 10.52 -13.93 2.86
CA LEU A 41 10.96 -13.69 4.24
C LEU A 41 9.82 -13.78 5.26
N GLY A 42 8.59 -14.05 4.81
CA GLY A 42 7.40 -14.11 5.67
C GLY A 42 6.84 -12.74 6.06
N LEU A 43 7.26 -11.66 5.39
CA LEU A 43 6.63 -10.36 5.55
C LEU A 43 5.29 -10.33 4.81
N VAL A 44 4.36 -9.52 5.29
CA VAL A 44 3.00 -9.43 4.78
C VAL A 44 2.71 -8.05 4.23
N ASN A 45 1.97 -7.99 3.12
CA ASN A 45 1.50 -6.73 2.55
C ASN A 45 0.37 -6.17 3.43
N VAL A 46 0.59 -4.99 3.99
CA VAL A 46 -0.33 -4.35 4.94
C VAL A 46 -1.66 -3.96 4.27
N ALA A 47 -1.62 -3.54 3.01
CA ALA A 47 -2.82 -3.15 2.27
C ALA A 47 -3.73 -4.35 1.93
N GLU A 48 -3.17 -5.57 1.86
CA GLU A 48 -3.96 -6.81 1.73
C GLU A 48 -4.68 -7.18 3.06
N MET A 49 -4.23 -6.64 4.20
CA MET A 49 -4.86 -6.87 5.51
C MET A 49 -5.95 -5.84 5.85
N ASP A 50 -5.82 -4.62 5.34
CA ASP A 50 -6.81 -3.54 5.45
C ASP A 50 -6.66 -2.59 4.25
N GLU A 51 -7.58 -2.70 3.28
CA GLU A 51 -7.57 -1.92 2.03
C GLU A 51 -7.79 -0.42 2.25
N THR A 52 -8.17 0.01 3.46
CA THR A 52 -8.36 1.42 3.77
C THR A 52 -7.04 2.15 4.05
N ILE A 53 -5.95 1.42 4.29
CA ILE A 53 -4.61 1.97 4.53
C ILE A 53 -4.02 2.51 3.23
N SER A 54 -3.52 3.74 3.26
CA SER A 54 -2.85 4.35 2.12
C SER A 54 -1.35 4.03 2.10
N VAL A 55 -0.77 3.84 0.92
CA VAL A 55 0.67 3.63 0.74
C VAL A 55 1.19 4.61 -0.29
N LYS A 56 2.23 5.37 0.10
CA LYS A 56 2.98 6.27 -0.77
C LYS A 56 4.46 6.20 -0.40
N LEU A 57 5.17 5.23 -0.95
CA LEU A 57 6.58 5.03 -0.61
C LEU A 57 7.43 6.22 -1.10
N MET A 58 7.95 7.01 -0.16
CA MET A 58 8.65 8.27 -0.48
C MET A 58 9.92 8.05 -1.32
N TYR A 59 10.58 6.92 -1.12
CA TYR A 59 11.82 6.59 -1.83
C TYR A 59 11.58 5.97 -3.22
N ALA A 60 10.32 5.84 -3.68
CA ALA A 60 9.99 5.52 -5.07
C ALA A 60 10.06 6.75 -6.00
N HIS A 61 10.20 7.94 -5.44
CA HIS A 61 10.30 9.21 -6.18
C HIS A 61 11.58 9.97 -5.79
N PRO A 62 12.12 10.84 -6.66
CA PRO A 62 13.35 11.59 -6.36
C PRO A 62 13.15 12.71 -5.33
N ASP A 63 11.91 13.07 -5.02
CA ASP A 63 11.56 14.06 -3.99
C ASP A 63 11.70 13.45 -2.57
N ASN A 64 12.94 13.16 -2.20
CA ASN A 64 13.33 12.68 -0.88
C ASN A 64 14.74 13.18 -0.54
N PHE A 65 15.20 12.96 0.70
CA PHE A 65 16.47 13.53 1.17
C PHE A 65 17.71 13.06 0.39
N THR A 66 17.62 11.95 -0.36
CA THR A 66 18.72 11.46 -1.21
C THR A 66 18.73 12.08 -2.60
N GLY A 67 17.63 12.72 -3.03
CA GLY A 67 17.46 13.26 -4.38
C GLY A 67 17.39 12.19 -5.48
N ARG A 68 17.14 10.93 -5.13
CA ARG A 68 17.17 9.77 -6.05
C ARG A 68 15.96 8.87 -5.83
N THR A 69 15.48 8.24 -6.90
CA THR A 69 14.58 7.07 -6.79
C THR A 69 15.39 5.87 -6.32
N LEU A 70 14.98 5.25 -5.22
CA LEU A 70 15.64 4.08 -4.63
C LEU A 70 14.79 2.82 -4.73
N TYR A 71 13.47 2.94 -4.57
CA TYR A 71 12.53 1.86 -4.87
C TYR A 71 12.16 1.92 -6.35
N GLU A 72 12.71 0.99 -7.12
CA GLU A 72 12.53 0.93 -8.57
C GLU A 72 11.33 0.07 -8.98
N ASP A 73 11.01 -0.97 -8.20
CA ASP A 73 9.96 -1.95 -8.51
C ASP A 73 8.97 -2.19 -7.36
N LEU A 74 9.13 -1.53 -6.20
CA LEU A 74 8.25 -1.71 -5.05
C LEU A 74 7.24 -0.56 -4.93
N SER A 75 5.97 -0.91 -4.82
CA SER A 75 4.86 0.03 -4.59
C SER A 75 4.06 -0.29 -3.32
N GLU A 76 4.28 -1.47 -2.75
CA GLU A 76 3.54 -2.05 -1.64
C GLU A 76 4.32 -1.92 -0.32
N ALA A 77 3.58 -1.79 0.79
CA ALA A 77 4.17 -1.75 2.12
C ALA A 77 4.15 -3.14 2.75
N TYR A 78 5.34 -3.71 2.99
CA TYR A 78 5.51 -4.98 3.68
C TYR A 78 5.96 -4.75 5.12
N LEU A 79 5.43 -5.53 6.06
CA LEU A 79 5.83 -5.53 7.48
C LEU A 79 5.93 -6.96 8.02
N HIS A 80 6.64 -7.11 9.13
CA HIS A 80 6.58 -8.33 9.94
C HIS A 80 5.11 -8.56 10.37
N PRO A 81 4.61 -9.81 10.39
CA PRO A 81 3.20 -10.10 10.69
C PRO A 81 2.66 -9.43 11.96
N ASP A 82 3.45 -9.38 13.03
CA ASP A 82 3.01 -8.77 14.28
C ASP A 82 2.99 -7.23 14.22
N ALA A 83 3.93 -6.62 13.51
CA ALA A 83 3.92 -5.18 13.25
C ALA A 83 2.73 -4.81 12.35
N ALA A 84 2.44 -5.62 11.33
CA ALA A 84 1.29 -5.43 10.45
C ALA A 84 -0.05 -5.51 11.21
N LYS A 85 -0.22 -6.51 12.08
CA LYS A 85 -1.41 -6.63 12.95
C LYS A 85 -1.56 -5.41 13.86
N ALA A 86 -0.48 -4.95 14.49
CA ALA A 86 -0.49 -3.77 15.33
C ALA A 86 -0.86 -2.52 14.54
N PHE A 87 -0.34 -2.38 13.32
CA PHE A 87 -0.64 -1.25 12.44
C PHE A 87 -2.10 -1.23 11.98
N VAL A 88 -2.66 -2.39 11.59
CA VAL A 88 -4.09 -2.54 11.27
C VAL A 88 -4.97 -2.24 12.49
N ALA A 89 -4.54 -2.62 13.69
CA ALA A 89 -5.26 -2.24 14.92
C ALA A 89 -5.24 -0.71 15.12
N ALA A 90 -4.12 -0.04 14.88
CA ALA A 90 -4.03 1.42 14.93
C ALA A 90 -4.96 2.09 13.91
N GLN A 91 -5.02 1.59 12.67
CA GLN A 91 -5.96 2.05 11.65
C GLN A 91 -7.42 1.96 12.12
N LYS A 92 -7.80 0.81 12.71
CA LYS A 92 -9.16 0.60 13.25
C LYS A 92 -9.48 1.56 14.39
N ILE A 93 -8.53 1.81 15.28
CA ILE A 93 -8.68 2.79 16.36
C ILE A 93 -8.87 4.19 15.79
N LEU A 94 -8.02 4.61 14.83
CA LEU A 94 -8.15 5.89 14.15
C LEU A 94 -9.54 6.05 13.53
N LYS A 95 -9.99 5.07 12.74
CA LYS A 95 -11.31 5.11 12.10
C LYS A 95 -12.48 5.10 13.07
N LYS A 96 -12.31 4.51 14.27
CA LYS A 96 -13.34 4.58 15.31
C LYS A 96 -13.53 6.00 15.84
N HIS A 97 -12.45 6.77 15.97
CA HIS A 97 -12.49 8.13 16.51
C HIS A 97 -12.73 9.19 15.43
N CYS A 98 -12.13 9.00 14.25
CA CYS A 98 -12.22 9.89 13.10
C CYS A 98 -12.47 9.05 11.83
N PRO A 99 -13.73 8.70 11.51
CA PRO A 99 -14.06 7.76 10.42
C PRO A 99 -13.54 8.15 9.04
N SER A 100 -13.44 9.46 8.78
CA SER A 100 -12.93 10.02 7.54
C SER A 100 -11.41 9.97 7.41
N TYR A 101 -10.68 9.76 8.50
CA TYR A 101 -9.22 9.73 8.48
C TYR A 101 -8.69 8.35 8.10
N THR A 102 -7.46 8.32 7.59
CA THR A 102 -6.74 7.08 7.31
C THR A 102 -5.25 7.22 7.54
N LEU A 103 -4.58 6.15 7.96
CA LEU A 103 -3.12 6.10 8.00
C LEU A 103 -2.54 6.02 6.58
N ILE A 104 -1.45 6.76 6.36
CA ILE A 104 -0.61 6.66 5.16
C ILE A 104 0.79 6.21 5.53
N ILE A 105 1.32 5.23 4.80
CA ILE A 105 2.68 4.70 4.93
C ILE A 105 3.61 5.39 3.93
N TYR A 106 4.68 6.00 4.45
CA TYR A 106 5.76 6.61 3.66
C TYR A 106 6.99 5.72 3.52
N ASP A 107 7.24 4.85 4.49
CA ASP A 107 8.22 3.77 4.37
C ASP A 107 7.88 2.60 5.30
N ALA A 108 8.31 1.39 4.93
CA ALA A 108 8.06 0.16 5.68
C ALA A 108 9.29 -0.77 5.59
N ALA A 109 9.11 -2.05 5.25
CA ALA A 109 10.24 -2.94 4.99
C ALA A 109 11.14 -2.39 3.88
N ARG A 110 12.44 -2.29 4.18
CA ARG A 110 13.46 -1.72 3.29
C ARG A 110 14.55 -2.75 3.02
N PRO A 111 14.86 -3.12 1.76
CA PRO A 111 15.95 -4.03 1.48
C PRO A 111 17.29 -3.45 1.97
N MET A 112 18.21 -4.31 2.45
CA MET A 112 19.52 -3.85 2.94
C MET A 112 20.32 -3.10 1.87
N SER A 113 20.16 -3.48 0.60
CA SER A 113 20.77 -2.76 -0.53
C SER A 113 20.29 -1.31 -0.64
N ILE A 114 19.04 -1.03 -0.30
CA ILE A 114 18.49 0.34 -0.28
C ILE A 114 19.00 1.11 0.95
N GLN A 115 19.06 0.46 2.12
CA GLN A 115 19.68 1.05 3.31
C GLN A 115 21.13 1.46 3.06
N GLN A 116 21.89 0.64 2.33
CA GLN A 116 23.25 0.93 1.90
C GLN A 116 23.31 2.17 0.99
N LYS A 117 22.47 2.25 -0.04
CA LYS A 117 22.38 3.44 -0.92
C LYS A 117 22.05 4.72 -0.13
N MET A 118 21.14 4.64 0.84
CA MET A 118 20.80 5.76 1.73
C MET A 118 21.99 6.17 2.60
N TRP A 119 22.67 5.21 3.23
CA TRP A 119 23.83 5.45 4.06
C TRP A 119 24.97 6.10 3.29
N GLU A 120 25.22 5.66 2.06
CA GLU A 120 26.23 6.25 1.17
C GLU A 120 25.97 7.74 0.87
N THR A 121 24.71 8.17 0.90
CA THR A 121 24.35 9.57 0.67
C THR A 121 24.69 10.46 1.87
N VAL A 122 24.66 9.91 3.09
CA VAL A 122 24.83 10.71 4.32
C VAL A 122 26.11 10.42 5.07
N ARG A 123 26.85 9.35 4.74
CA ARG A 123 28.11 9.02 5.40
C ARG A 123 29.10 10.18 5.25
N GLY A 124 29.68 10.60 6.37
CA GLY A 124 30.58 11.76 6.41
C GLY A 124 29.88 13.13 6.45
N THR A 125 28.55 13.17 6.54
CA THR A 125 27.78 14.41 6.78
C THR A 125 27.20 14.41 8.20
N SER A 126 26.73 15.56 8.67
CA SER A 126 25.99 15.68 9.94
C SER A 126 24.64 14.94 9.93
N LYS A 127 24.15 14.51 8.76
CA LYS A 127 22.88 13.78 8.62
C LYS A 127 23.03 12.28 8.86
N ASN A 128 24.25 11.77 9.08
CA ASN A 128 24.50 10.35 9.33
C ASN A 128 23.74 9.81 10.55
N ILE A 129 23.40 10.67 11.52
CA ILE A 129 22.62 10.31 12.71
C ILE A 129 21.19 9.83 12.39
N TYR A 130 20.66 10.17 11.21
CA TYR A 130 19.29 9.84 10.79
C TYR A 130 19.19 8.54 9.98
N VAL A 131 20.31 7.91 9.61
CA VAL A 131 20.33 6.70 8.78
C VAL A 131 21.22 5.66 9.44
N SER A 132 20.66 4.51 9.82
CA SER A 132 21.44 3.42 10.40
C SER A 132 22.54 2.93 9.47
N ASN A 133 23.75 2.75 10.00
CA ASN A 133 24.87 2.20 9.25
C ASN A 133 24.64 0.69 8.98
N PRO A 134 24.48 0.26 7.72
CA PRO A 134 24.25 -1.14 7.36
C PRO A 134 25.38 -2.08 7.78
N ALA A 135 26.61 -1.58 7.96
CA ALA A 135 27.72 -2.39 8.48
C ALA A 135 27.47 -2.90 9.92
N HIS A 136 26.51 -2.32 10.64
CA HIS A 136 26.11 -2.74 11.98
C HIS A 136 24.75 -3.50 11.98
N GLY A 137 24.31 -3.99 10.82
CA GLY A 137 23.04 -4.71 10.67
C GLY A 137 21.86 -3.84 10.22
N GLY A 138 22.07 -2.54 9.97
CA GLY A 138 21.00 -1.65 9.52
C GLY A 138 20.05 -1.24 10.65
N GLY A 139 18.78 -1.00 10.31
CA GLY A 139 17.75 -0.56 11.24
C GLY A 139 16.48 -1.41 11.15
N LEU A 140 15.48 -1.10 11.99
CA LEU A 140 14.23 -1.88 12.09
C LEU A 140 13.44 -1.97 10.78
N HIS A 141 13.57 -0.99 9.87
CA HIS A 141 13.02 -1.07 8.52
C HIS A 141 13.54 -2.28 7.75
N ASN A 142 14.80 -2.70 7.95
CA ASN A 142 15.36 -3.86 7.25
C ASN A 142 14.72 -5.20 7.64
N TYR A 143 14.00 -5.21 8.76
CA TYR A 143 13.36 -6.39 9.32
C TYR A 143 11.82 -6.28 9.29
N GLY A 144 11.26 -5.24 8.66
CA GLY A 144 9.81 -5.01 8.62
C GLY A 144 9.21 -4.66 9.98
N LEU A 145 10.02 -4.13 10.91
CA LEU A 145 9.59 -3.79 12.28
C LEU A 145 9.45 -2.28 12.53
N ALA A 146 9.68 -1.45 11.51
CA ALA A 146 9.44 -0.02 11.54
C ALA A 146 8.58 0.42 10.36
N VAL A 147 7.84 1.50 10.57
CA VAL A 147 6.96 2.12 9.57
C VAL A 147 6.97 3.64 9.78
N ASP A 148 7.22 4.38 8.71
CA ASP A 148 7.13 5.85 8.68
C ASP A 148 5.75 6.23 8.20
N VAL A 149 5.02 7.05 8.97
CA VAL A 149 3.58 7.27 8.74
C VAL A 149 3.12 8.69 8.97
N SER A 150 1.96 9.00 8.42
CA SER A 150 1.13 10.14 8.81
C SER A 150 -0.35 9.75 8.79
N ILE A 151 -1.23 10.72 8.98
CA ILE A 151 -2.68 10.58 8.88
C ILE A 151 -3.14 11.46 7.73
N LEU A 152 -4.00 10.93 6.86
CA LEU A 152 -4.72 11.70 5.86
C LEU A 152 -6.09 12.13 6.41
N ASP A 153 -6.49 13.35 6.06
CA ASP A 153 -7.85 13.86 6.26
C ASP A 153 -8.86 13.30 5.24
N GLU A 154 -10.12 13.74 5.32
CA GLU A 154 -11.20 13.36 4.40
C GLU A 154 -10.93 13.68 2.92
N TRP A 155 -10.02 14.60 2.64
CA TRP A 155 -9.65 15.01 1.28
C TRP A 155 -8.37 14.32 0.79
N GLY A 156 -7.79 13.45 1.61
CA GLY A 156 -6.55 12.74 1.30
C GLY A 156 -5.29 13.59 1.53
N ASN A 157 -5.38 14.71 2.25
CA ASN A 157 -4.21 15.52 2.57
C ASN A 157 -3.57 15.04 3.88
N PRO A 158 -2.23 14.94 3.94
CA PRO A 158 -1.54 14.64 5.18
C PRO A 158 -1.75 15.74 6.23
N LEU A 159 -2.12 15.35 7.46
CA LEU A 159 -2.21 16.27 8.59
C LEU A 159 -0.82 16.83 8.97
N PRO A 160 -0.75 18.06 9.50
CA PRO A 160 0.51 18.64 9.97
C PRO A 160 1.00 17.91 11.23
N MET A 161 2.19 17.31 11.16
CA MET A 161 2.81 16.56 12.27
C MET A 161 3.98 17.30 12.95
N GLY A 162 4.30 18.52 12.51
CA GLY A 162 5.51 19.25 12.90
C GLY A 162 6.78 18.72 12.22
N THR A 163 7.93 19.36 12.49
CA THR A 163 9.29 18.93 12.09
C THR A 163 10.34 19.56 12.99
#